data_AF-A0A0K8R7C7-F1
#
_entry.id   AF-A0A0K8R7C7-F1
#
_cell.length_a   1.000
_cell.length_b   1.000
_cell.length_c   1.000
_cell.angle_alpha   90.00
_cell.angle_beta   90.00
_cell.angle_gamma   90.00
#
_symmetry.space_group_name_H-M   'P 1'
#
loop_
_entity.id
_entity.type
_entity.pdbx_description
1 polymer ?
#
loop_
_entity_poly.entity_id
_entity_poly.type
_entity_poly.pdbx_seq_one_letter_code
_entity_poly.pdbx_strand_id
1 'polypeptide(L)'
;MRVFIGALTFALFTFCFAARAGPQTVRQKRNPGVKRITIGYLLNGNEFKSEDATLNSVVGKWLLDVQKQAQLRLKQDIKVEIEFKIGSFNLTNEEFSKNLQTWISMGSCGSESLMHAGSVLGEIKEESTYWPSQPHIICVLTKLKLYQDDFINLLGYVRHRTLCYTSVPMLLTYTPSSNVENAGNILSELVLNSTASGSSPVPKEYFDKCNENQFFQHQYVLPSRHRSVTQNGEEERSTDAR
;
A
#
# COMPACT_ATOMS: atom_id res chain seq x y z
N MET A 1 -74.08 50.99 19.91
CA MET A 1 -73.28 50.52 18.75
C MET A 1 -72.38 49.39 19.22
N ARG A 2 -72.42 48.26 18.54
CA ARG A 2 -71.58 47.07 18.78
C ARG A 2 -70.23 47.28 18.11
N VAL A 3 -69.12 46.96 18.78
CA VAL A 3 -67.88 46.57 18.10
C VAL A 3 -67.23 45.46 18.91
N PHE A 4 -67.12 44.30 18.27
CA PHE A 4 -66.50 43.07 18.73
C PHE A 4 -64.98 43.25 18.80
N ILE A 5 -64.33 42.81 19.88
CA ILE A 5 -62.88 42.58 19.90
C ILE A 5 -62.69 41.06 19.93
N GLY A 6 -62.24 40.55 18.79
CA GLY A 6 -62.09 39.13 18.51
C GLY A 6 -60.97 38.48 19.33
N ALA A 7 -61.22 37.24 19.75
CA ALA A 7 -60.24 36.37 20.35
C ALA A 7 -59.20 35.94 19.31
N LEU A 8 -57.93 36.23 19.57
CA LEU A 8 -56.79 35.72 18.79
C LEU A 8 -56.43 34.32 19.31
N THR A 9 -56.77 33.28 18.56
CA THR A 9 -56.34 31.90 18.83
C THR A 9 -54.94 31.69 18.23
N PHE A 10 -53.91 31.68 19.09
CA PHE A 10 -52.57 31.25 18.70
C PHE A 10 -52.55 29.72 18.54
N ALA A 11 -52.57 29.25 17.30
CA ALA A 11 -52.28 27.86 16.99
C ALA A 11 -50.77 27.60 17.15
N LEU A 12 -50.39 26.95 18.25
CA LEU A 12 -49.04 26.44 18.46
C LEU A 12 -48.85 25.21 17.55
N PHE A 13 -48.29 25.40 16.36
CA PHE A 13 -47.76 24.30 15.55
C PHE A 13 -46.48 23.77 16.21
N THR A 14 -46.61 22.71 16.99
CA THR A 14 -45.47 21.89 17.44
C THR A 14 -44.93 21.12 16.23
N PHE A 15 -43.88 21.65 15.59
CA PHE A 15 -43.07 20.90 14.64
C PHE A 15 -42.32 19.80 15.41
N CYS A 16 -42.90 18.61 15.49
CA CYS A 16 -42.17 17.42 15.88
C CYS A 16 -41.18 17.08 14.74
N PHE A 17 -39.92 17.50 14.88
CA PHE A 17 -38.84 16.93 14.10
C PHE A 17 -38.71 15.46 14.51
N ALA A 18 -39.37 14.57 13.78
CA ALA A 18 -39.00 13.17 13.76
C ALA A 18 -37.60 13.10 13.18
N ALA A 19 -36.58 13.11 14.06
CA ALA A 19 -35.23 12.77 13.70
C ALA A 19 -35.27 11.35 13.15
N ARG A 20 -35.27 11.23 11.82
CA ARG A 20 -35.12 9.95 11.14
C ARG A 20 -33.77 9.41 11.62
N ALA A 21 -33.80 8.34 12.41
CA ALA A 21 -32.60 7.62 12.77
C ALA A 21 -31.88 7.30 11.46
N GLY A 22 -30.72 7.94 11.25
CA GLY A 22 -29.88 7.64 10.11
C GLY A 22 -29.59 6.13 10.08
N PRO A 23 -29.34 5.54 8.91
CA PRO A 23 -29.04 4.12 8.82
C PRO A 23 -27.92 3.80 9.81
N GLN A 24 -28.24 3.01 10.83
CA GLN A 24 -27.24 2.46 11.73
C GLN A 24 -26.33 1.63 10.85
N THR A 25 -25.14 2.16 10.56
CA THR A 25 -24.07 1.36 10.01
C THR A 25 -23.79 0.31 11.06
N VAL A 26 -24.19 -0.92 10.79
CA VAL A 26 -23.85 -2.08 11.61
C VAL A 26 -22.33 -2.12 11.63
N ARG A 27 -21.71 -1.61 12.71
CA ARG A 27 -20.30 -1.89 13.01
C ARG A 27 -20.23 -3.41 13.13
N GLN A 28 -19.78 -4.07 12.06
CA GLN A 28 -19.49 -5.50 12.11
C GLN A 28 -18.64 -5.74 13.35
N LYS A 29 -19.14 -6.59 14.26
CA LYS A 29 -18.38 -7.03 15.44
C LYS A 29 -17.07 -7.62 14.93
N ARG A 30 -15.98 -6.87 15.05
CA ARG A 30 -14.64 -7.34 14.71
C ARG A 30 -14.28 -8.42 15.73
N ASN A 31 -13.87 -9.59 15.27
CA ASN A 31 -13.28 -10.58 16.17
C ASN A 31 -11.90 -10.06 16.58
N PRO A 32 -11.70 -9.66 17.86
CA PRO A 32 -10.43 -9.10 18.30
C PRO A 32 -9.28 -10.11 18.21
N GLY A 33 -9.58 -11.42 18.10
CA GLY A 33 -8.58 -12.47 17.95
C GLY A 33 -7.86 -12.49 16.60
N VAL A 34 -8.49 -11.97 15.54
CA VAL A 34 -7.91 -11.94 14.17
C VAL A 34 -7.21 -10.61 13.94
N LYS A 35 -5.95 -10.66 13.50
CA LYS A 35 -5.13 -9.47 13.22
C LYS A 35 -5.11 -9.22 11.72
N ARG A 36 -5.58 -8.07 11.27
CA ARG A 36 -5.67 -7.75 9.84
C ARG A 36 -4.47 -6.97 9.38
N ILE A 37 -3.84 -7.44 8.29
CA ILE A 37 -2.73 -6.74 7.66
C ILE A 37 -3.14 -6.45 6.22
N THR A 38 -3.36 -5.17 5.92
CA THR A 38 -3.60 -4.68 4.56
C THR A 38 -2.29 -4.63 3.78
N ILE A 39 -2.26 -5.22 2.59
CA ILE A 39 -1.12 -5.20 1.67
C ILE A 39 -1.55 -4.54 0.37
N GLY A 40 -0.82 -3.52 -0.07
CA GLY A 40 -0.90 -2.99 -1.42
C GLY A 40 0.17 -3.62 -2.29
N TYR A 41 -0.24 -4.18 -3.42
CA TYR A 41 0.67 -4.85 -4.34
C TYR A 41 0.85 -4.03 -5.61
N LEU A 42 2.11 -3.95 -6.03
CA LEU A 42 2.53 -3.32 -7.26
C LEU A 42 3.28 -4.33 -8.13
N LEU A 43 2.79 -4.62 -9.32
CA LEU A 43 3.52 -5.44 -10.30
C LEU A 43 4.48 -4.55 -11.07
N ASN A 44 5.75 -4.93 -11.16
CA ASN A 44 6.73 -4.18 -11.95
C ASN A 44 6.33 -4.13 -13.43
N GLY A 45 6.00 -2.94 -13.92
CA GLY A 45 5.53 -2.66 -15.27
C GLY A 45 6.52 -3.01 -16.39
N ASN A 46 7.81 -3.17 -16.07
CA ASN A 46 8.80 -3.65 -17.04
C ASN A 46 8.71 -5.18 -17.27
N GLU A 47 8.01 -5.90 -16.40
CA GLU A 47 8.02 -7.36 -16.34
C GLU A 47 6.62 -7.97 -16.48
N PHE A 48 5.58 -7.22 -16.13
CA PHE A 48 4.19 -7.62 -16.13
C PHE A 48 3.35 -6.75 -17.07
N LYS A 49 2.20 -7.27 -17.50
CA LYS A 49 1.22 -6.54 -18.31
C LYS A 49 0.04 -6.10 -17.47
N SER A 50 -0.77 -5.19 -18.02
CA SER A 50 -2.02 -4.75 -17.39
C SER A 50 -2.95 -5.91 -17.02
N GLU A 51 -3.04 -6.93 -17.87
CA GLU A 51 -3.90 -8.10 -17.64
C GLU A 51 -3.47 -8.91 -16.40
N ASP A 52 -2.17 -8.88 -16.05
CA ASP A 52 -1.63 -9.59 -14.88
C ASP A 52 -2.10 -8.94 -13.57
N ALA A 53 -2.35 -7.63 -13.56
CA ALA A 53 -2.78 -6.84 -12.40
C ALA A 53 -4.29 -6.98 -12.10
N THR A 54 -4.84 -8.19 -12.24
CA THR A 54 -6.20 -8.54 -11.82
C THR A 54 -6.20 -9.79 -10.95
N LEU A 55 -7.08 -9.87 -9.95
CA LEU A 55 -7.09 -11.03 -9.04
C LEU A 55 -7.45 -12.36 -9.73
N ASN A 56 -8.10 -12.30 -10.89
CA ASN A 56 -8.46 -13.48 -11.67
C ASN A 56 -7.34 -13.95 -12.62
N SER A 57 -6.27 -13.15 -12.78
CA SER A 57 -5.09 -13.51 -13.56
C SER A 57 -4.33 -14.68 -12.92
N VAL A 58 -3.35 -15.23 -13.65
CA VAL A 58 -2.44 -16.26 -13.11
C VAL A 58 -1.66 -15.70 -11.91
N VAL A 59 -1.15 -14.47 -12.01
CA VAL A 59 -0.40 -13.80 -10.94
C VAL A 59 -1.30 -13.54 -9.73
N GLY A 60 -2.52 -13.06 -9.97
CA GLY A 60 -3.50 -12.78 -8.91
C GLY A 60 -3.89 -14.03 -8.12
N LYS A 61 -4.19 -15.14 -8.81
CA LYS A 61 -4.50 -16.43 -8.19
C LYS A 61 -3.32 -16.98 -7.39
N TRP A 62 -2.12 -16.98 -8.00
CA TRP A 62 -0.89 -17.38 -7.31
C TRP A 62 -0.68 -16.58 -6.03
N LEU A 63 -0.90 -15.27 -6.07
CA LEU A 63 -0.72 -14.40 -4.91
C LEU A 63 -1.71 -14.71 -3.77
N LEU A 64 -2.97 -15.01 -4.10
CA LEU A 64 -3.98 -15.43 -3.12
C LEU A 64 -3.57 -16.72 -2.42
N ASP A 65 -3.04 -17.69 -3.19
CA ASP A 65 -2.56 -18.95 -2.62
C ASP A 65 -1.32 -18.74 -1.75
N VAL A 66 -0.38 -17.87 -2.17
CA VAL A 66 0.80 -17.47 -1.39
C VAL A 66 0.39 -16.82 -0.06
N GLN A 67 -0.58 -15.89 -0.07
CA GLN A 67 -1.10 -15.30 1.16
C GLN A 67 -1.71 -16.35 2.09
N LYS A 68 -2.49 -17.29 1.54
CA LYS A 68 -3.08 -18.37 2.33
C LYS A 68 -2.00 -19.20 3.02
N GLN A 69 -0.94 -19.57 2.31
CA GLN A 69 0.18 -20.32 2.90
C GLN A 69 0.92 -19.51 3.96
N ALA A 70 1.20 -18.23 3.70
CA ALA A 70 1.85 -17.35 4.66
C ALA A 70 1.04 -17.21 5.96
N GLN A 71 -0.30 -17.08 5.88
CA GLN A 71 -1.17 -17.03 7.06
C GLN A 71 -1.13 -18.34 7.87
N LEU A 72 -1.12 -19.49 7.19
CA LEU A 72 -1.00 -20.80 7.85
C LEU A 72 0.32 -20.89 8.61
N ARG A 73 1.42 -20.46 7.98
CA ARG A 73 2.76 -20.46 8.58
C ARG A 73 2.83 -19.55 9.81
N LEU A 74 2.33 -18.32 9.70
CA LEU A 74 2.27 -17.38 10.83
C LEU A 74 1.43 -17.93 12.00
N LYS A 75 0.29 -18.56 11.71
CA LYS A 75 -0.53 -19.21 12.75
C LYS A 75 0.21 -20.35 13.44
N GLN A 76 1.07 -21.08 12.73
CA GLN A 76 1.88 -22.14 13.31
C GLN A 76 3.01 -21.59 14.19
N ASP A 77 3.75 -20.61 13.69
CA ASP A 77 5.01 -20.15 14.30
C ASP A 77 4.79 -19.24 15.51
N ILE A 78 3.84 -18.31 15.44
CA ILE A 78 3.60 -17.32 16.50
C ILE A 78 2.23 -17.47 17.17
N LYS A 79 1.41 -18.44 16.74
CA LYS A 79 0.06 -18.69 17.27
C LYS A 79 -0.84 -17.45 17.23
N VAL A 80 -0.67 -16.62 16.20
CA VAL A 80 -1.51 -15.46 15.90
C VAL A 80 -2.28 -15.74 14.62
N GLU A 81 -3.58 -15.47 14.64
CA GLU A 81 -4.41 -15.57 13.43
C GLU A 81 -4.32 -14.24 12.66
N ILE A 82 -3.60 -14.26 11.55
CA ILE A 82 -3.43 -13.11 10.66
C ILE A 82 -4.33 -13.29 9.43
N GLU A 83 -5.04 -12.22 9.06
CA GLU A 83 -5.82 -12.12 7.83
C GLU A 83 -5.19 -11.03 6.95
N PHE A 84 -4.60 -11.44 5.83
CA PHE A 84 -4.13 -10.52 4.80
C PHE A 84 -5.31 -9.97 3.99
N LYS A 85 -5.30 -8.67 3.75
CA LYS A 85 -6.26 -7.97 2.90
C LYS A 85 -5.52 -7.30 1.77
N ILE A 86 -5.84 -7.64 0.53
CA ILE A 86 -5.35 -6.89 -0.63
C ILE A 86 -6.08 -5.55 -0.66
N GLY A 87 -5.36 -4.47 -0.34
CA GLY A 87 -5.88 -3.10 -0.38
C GLY A 87 -5.82 -2.49 -1.78
N SER A 88 -4.82 -2.89 -2.56
CA SER A 88 -4.66 -2.54 -3.98
C SER A 88 -3.84 -3.62 -4.69
N PHE A 89 -4.06 -3.79 -5.99
CA PHE A 89 -3.35 -4.72 -6.85
C PHE A 89 -3.20 -4.08 -8.23
N ASN A 90 -2.12 -3.35 -8.44
CA ASN A 90 -1.94 -2.49 -9.59
C ASN A 90 -0.60 -2.76 -10.28
N LEU A 91 -0.47 -2.32 -11.53
CA LEU A 91 0.83 -2.17 -12.18
C LEU A 91 1.52 -0.91 -11.66
N THR A 92 2.86 -0.91 -11.61
CA THR A 92 3.62 0.34 -11.42
C THR A 92 3.37 1.28 -12.60
N ASN A 93 3.35 2.59 -12.34
CA ASN A 93 3.27 3.58 -13.42
C ASN A 93 4.60 3.62 -14.20
N GLU A 94 4.62 4.28 -15.36
CA GLU A 94 5.79 4.29 -16.25
C GLU A 94 7.04 4.89 -15.60
N GLU A 95 6.89 6.01 -14.89
CA GLU A 95 7.99 6.71 -14.21
C GLU A 95 8.60 5.83 -13.12
N PHE A 96 7.76 5.30 -12.24
CA PHE A 96 8.19 4.40 -11.18
C PHE A 96 8.84 3.14 -11.74
N SER A 97 8.28 2.55 -12.81
CA SER A 97 8.88 1.39 -13.48
C SER A 97 10.27 1.71 -14.03
N LYS A 98 10.48 2.90 -14.60
CA LYS A 98 11.82 3.35 -15.05
C LYS A 98 12.79 3.49 -13.89
N ASN A 99 12.35 4.04 -12.75
CA ASN A 99 13.20 4.17 -11.56
C ASN A 99 13.62 2.78 -11.05
N LEU A 100 12.70 1.82 -10.97
CA LEU A 100 13.01 0.44 -10.60
C LEU A 100 14.03 -0.20 -11.56
N GLN A 101 13.97 0.14 -12.85
CA GLN A 101 14.90 -0.38 -13.87
C GLN A 101 16.35 0.05 -13.63
N THR A 102 16.58 1.23 -13.05
CA THR A 102 17.94 1.75 -12.79
C THR A 102 18.71 0.90 -11.79
N TRP A 103 18.00 0.14 -10.96
CA TRP A 103 18.55 -0.74 -9.93
C TRP A 103 18.68 -2.20 -10.36
N ILE A 104 18.54 -2.48 -11.65
CA ILE A 104 18.78 -3.80 -12.23
C ILE A 104 20.20 -3.86 -12.77
N SER A 105 20.99 -4.75 -12.20
CA SER A 105 22.32 -5.06 -12.68
C SER A 105 22.23 -6.14 -13.75
N MET A 106 22.70 -5.83 -14.95
CA MET A 106 22.88 -6.84 -15.99
C MET A 106 24.01 -7.79 -15.58
N GLY A 107 23.69 -9.08 -15.56
CA GLY A 107 24.69 -10.12 -15.39
C GLY A 107 25.78 -10.06 -16.47
N SER A 108 26.99 -10.46 -16.13
CA SER A 108 28.07 -10.64 -17.11
C SER A 108 28.13 -12.09 -17.60
N CYS A 109 28.57 -12.30 -18.84
CA CYS A 109 28.82 -13.64 -19.39
C CYS A 109 27.62 -14.60 -19.35
N GLY A 110 26.40 -14.09 -19.56
CA GLY A 110 25.18 -14.89 -19.62
C GLY A 110 24.53 -15.20 -18.27
N SER A 111 25.01 -14.60 -17.17
CA SER A 111 24.30 -14.68 -15.90
C SER A 111 23.00 -13.87 -15.92
N GLU A 112 22.00 -14.31 -15.15
CA GLU A 112 20.71 -13.65 -15.03
C GLU A 112 20.87 -12.21 -14.50
N SER A 113 19.97 -11.31 -14.93
CA SER A 113 19.88 -9.97 -14.36
C SER A 113 19.31 -10.04 -12.95
N LEU A 114 19.88 -9.25 -12.03
CA LEU A 114 19.45 -9.20 -10.63
C LEU A 114 19.03 -7.78 -10.26
N MET A 115 18.00 -7.68 -9.42
CA MET A 115 17.50 -6.41 -8.91
C MET A 115 18.09 -6.10 -7.53
N HIS A 116 18.68 -4.92 -7.34
CA HIS A 116 19.24 -4.51 -6.06
C HIS A 116 18.13 -4.20 -5.05
N ALA A 117 17.97 -5.08 -4.07
CA ALA A 117 16.82 -5.08 -3.20
C ALA A 117 16.73 -3.83 -2.32
N GLY A 118 17.85 -3.42 -1.72
CA GLY A 118 17.92 -2.27 -0.81
C GLY A 118 17.59 -0.94 -1.48
N SER A 119 18.12 -0.70 -2.68
CA SER A 119 17.82 0.53 -3.44
C SER A 119 16.35 0.57 -3.84
N VAL A 120 15.82 -0.55 -4.36
CA VAL A 120 14.42 -0.62 -4.75
C VAL A 120 13.47 -0.42 -3.57
N LEU A 121 13.76 -0.94 -2.38
CA LEU A 121 12.97 -0.61 -1.19
C LEU A 121 13.00 0.90 -0.85
N GLY A 122 14.09 1.59 -1.17
CA GLY A 122 14.21 3.05 -1.07
C GLY A 122 13.25 3.75 -2.04
N GLU A 123 13.27 3.36 -3.32
CA GLU A 123 12.36 3.88 -4.35
C GLU A 123 10.89 3.68 -3.97
N ILE A 124 10.52 2.49 -3.50
CA ILE A 124 9.15 2.21 -3.03
C ILE A 124 8.77 3.14 -1.89
N LYS A 125 9.69 3.39 -0.96
CA LYS A 125 9.42 4.25 0.19
C LYS A 125 9.20 5.70 -0.26
N GLU A 126 10.06 6.20 -1.13
CA GLU A 126 9.96 7.55 -1.68
C GLU A 126 8.65 7.74 -2.44
N GLU A 127 8.34 6.86 -3.40
CA GLU A 127 7.11 6.88 -4.19
C GLU A 127 5.85 6.80 -3.29
N SER A 128 5.88 5.94 -2.27
CA SER A 128 4.75 5.81 -1.34
C SER A 128 4.52 7.07 -0.51
N THR A 129 5.53 7.93 -0.38
CA THR A 129 5.45 9.23 0.30
C THR A 129 4.67 10.25 -0.51
N TYR A 130 3.89 9.85 -1.52
CA TYR A 130 2.89 10.71 -2.15
C TYR A 130 1.47 10.14 -2.07
N TRP A 131 1.31 8.97 -1.43
CA TRP A 131 0.04 8.27 -1.41
C TRP A 131 -0.85 8.77 -0.27
N PRO A 132 -2.11 9.15 -0.53
CA PRO A 132 -2.99 9.71 0.49
C PRO A 132 -3.26 8.75 1.66
N SER A 133 -3.12 7.44 1.40
CA SER A 133 -3.37 6.37 2.35
C SER A 133 -2.42 5.22 2.05
N GLN A 134 -1.63 4.81 3.04
CA GLN A 134 -0.67 3.72 2.89
C GLN A 134 -1.17 2.44 3.58
N PRO A 135 -1.10 1.27 2.92
CA PRO A 135 -1.36 -0.01 3.57
C PRO A 135 -0.29 -0.33 4.63
N HIS A 136 -0.47 -1.41 5.38
CA HIS A 136 0.57 -1.87 6.32
C HIS A 136 1.85 -2.28 5.58
N ILE A 137 1.68 -2.92 4.43
CA ILE A 137 2.76 -3.42 3.59
C ILE A 137 2.54 -2.91 2.16
N ILE A 138 3.58 -2.38 1.55
CA ILE A 138 3.63 -2.10 0.12
C ILE A 138 4.58 -3.12 -0.49
N CYS A 139 4.05 -4.08 -1.26
CA CYS A 139 4.83 -5.18 -1.81
C CYS A 139 4.96 -5.03 -3.32
N VAL A 140 6.18 -4.85 -3.81
CA VAL A 140 6.47 -4.90 -5.25
C VAL A 140 6.74 -6.35 -5.66
N LEU A 141 6.00 -6.83 -6.66
CA LEU A 141 6.23 -8.10 -7.34
C LEU A 141 7.13 -7.88 -8.55
N THR A 142 8.17 -8.71 -8.65
CA THR A 142 9.13 -8.75 -9.76
C THR A 142 9.32 -10.19 -10.21
N LYS A 143 9.68 -10.43 -11.48
CA LYS A 143 10.13 -11.74 -11.98
C LYS A 143 11.64 -11.93 -11.82
N LEU A 144 12.38 -10.85 -11.53
CA LEU A 144 13.81 -10.90 -11.28
C LEU A 144 14.12 -11.42 -9.87
N LYS A 145 15.21 -12.18 -9.77
CA LYS A 145 15.82 -12.48 -8.49
C LYS A 145 16.49 -11.21 -7.93
N LEU A 146 16.59 -11.16 -6.61
CA LEU A 146 17.11 -10.01 -5.91
C LEU A 146 18.55 -10.27 -5.46
N TYR A 147 19.29 -9.19 -5.26
CA TYR A 147 20.55 -9.22 -4.51
C TYR A 147 20.60 -8.08 -3.49
N GLN A 148 21.33 -8.31 -2.40
CA GLN A 148 21.64 -7.34 -1.38
C GLN A 148 23.02 -7.66 -0.82
N ASP A 149 23.95 -6.71 -0.92
CA ASP A 149 25.35 -6.93 -0.55
C ASP A 149 25.88 -8.23 -1.23
N ASP A 150 26.43 -9.16 -0.46
CA ASP A 150 26.93 -10.45 -0.96
C ASP A 150 25.82 -11.52 -1.15
N PHE A 151 24.58 -11.23 -0.73
CA PHE A 151 23.46 -12.15 -0.86
C PHE A 151 22.81 -12.04 -2.23
N ILE A 152 22.97 -13.08 -3.05
CA ILE A 152 22.39 -13.18 -4.39
C ILE A 152 21.24 -14.20 -4.44
N ASN A 153 20.45 -14.16 -5.52
CA ASN A 153 19.34 -15.09 -5.76
C ASN A 153 18.26 -15.07 -4.67
N LEU A 154 18.11 -13.95 -3.99
CA LEU A 154 17.05 -13.73 -3.01
C LEU A 154 15.69 -13.70 -3.72
N LEU A 155 14.67 -14.27 -3.09
CA LEU A 155 13.30 -14.34 -3.62
C LEU A 155 12.33 -13.40 -2.89
N GLY A 156 12.80 -12.73 -1.86
CA GLY A 156 12.04 -11.72 -1.13
C GLY A 156 12.99 -10.91 -0.27
N TYR A 157 12.64 -9.65 -0.01
CA TYR A 157 13.47 -8.79 0.81
C TYR A 157 12.64 -7.74 1.54
N VAL A 158 13.01 -7.51 2.80
CA VAL A 158 12.47 -6.45 3.65
C VAL A 158 13.59 -5.88 4.51
N ARG A 159 13.58 -4.57 4.70
CA ARG A 159 14.56 -3.85 5.53
C ARG A 159 13.94 -3.21 6.77
N HIS A 160 12.73 -2.66 6.64
CA HIS A 160 12.10 -1.87 7.68
C HIS A 160 11.41 -2.75 8.73
N ARG A 161 11.61 -2.42 10.02
CA ARG A 161 11.17 -3.20 11.19
C ARG A 161 10.02 -2.55 11.97
N THR A 162 9.12 -1.89 11.25
CA THR A 162 8.09 -0.99 11.79
C THR A 162 6.67 -1.40 11.43
N LEU A 163 6.45 -2.66 11.05
CA LEU A 163 5.11 -3.18 10.73
C LEU A 163 4.12 -2.89 11.86
N CYS A 164 2.87 -2.60 11.53
CA CYS A 164 1.81 -2.12 12.45
C CYS A 164 1.97 -0.69 13.00
N TYR A 165 3.13 -0.04 12.81
CA TYR A 165 3.34 1.37 13.21
C TYR A 165 3.45 2.30 12.01
N THR A 166 4.11 1.83 10.94
CA THR A 166 4.21 2.55 9.66
C THR A 166 4.12 1.56 8.49
N SER A 167 3.93 2.08 7.28
CA SER A 167 3.95 1.26 6.08
C SER A 167 5.36 0.75 5.80
N VAL A 168 5.46 -0.56 5.54
CA VAL A 168 6.70 -1.27 5.25
C VAL A 168 6.77 -1.68 3.78
N PRO A 169 7.75 -1.15 3.02
CA PRO A 169 8.12 -1.66 1.70
C PRO A 169 8.67 -3.09 1.76
N MET A 170 8.24 -3.93 0.83
CA MET A 170 8.72 -5.30 0.63
C MET A 170 8.89 -5.60 -0.85
N LEU A 171 9.79 -6.52 -1.15
CA LEU A 171 9.93 -7.16 -2.46
C LEU A 171 9.61 -8.64 -2.35
N LEU A 172 8.92 -9.17 -3.35
CA LEU A 172 8.68 -10.60 -3.49
C LEU A 172 8.79 -11.01 -4.96
N THR A 173 9.60 -12.03 -5.23
CA THR A 173 9.79 -12.55 -6.58
C THR A 173 8.64 -13.49 -6.96
N TYR A 174 7.91 -13.12 -8.02
CA TYR A 174 6.94 -13.98 -8.67
C TYR A 174 7.65 -15.12 -9.40
N THR A 175 7.41 -16.33 -8.93
CA THR A 175 7.98 -17.54 -9.51
C THR A 175 6.84 -18.52 -9.82
N PRO A 176 6.30 -18.49 -11.05
CA PRO A 176 5.13 -19.29 -11.42
C PRO A 176 5.39 -20.80 -11.31
N SER A 177 6.65 -21.21 -11.41
CA SER A 177 7.12 -22.58 -11.30
C SER A 177 7.52 -23.01 -9.89
N SER A 178 7.64 -22.08 -8.93
CA SER A 178 7.99 -22.44 -7.56
C SER A 178 6.75 -22.92 -6.81
N ASN A 179 6.95 -23.86 -5.88
CA ASN A 179 5.89 -24.29 -4.98
C ASN A 179 5.38 -23.06 -4.20
N VAL A 180 4.08 -22.75 -4.34
CA VAL A 180 3.36 -21.70 -3.60
C VAL A 180 3.69 -21.72 -2.11
N GLU A 181 3.94 -22.90 -1.56
CA GLU A 181 4.41 -23.10 -0.19
C GLU A 181 5.70 -22.31 0.12
N ASN A 182 6.71 -22.38 -0.76
CA ASN A 182 7.98 -21.67 -0.56
C ASN A 182 7.77 -20.15 -0.59
N ALA A 183 7.02 -19.64 -1.57
CA ALA A 183 6.71 -18.22 -1.66
C ALA A 183 5.85 -17.74 -0.46
N GLY A 184 4.94 -18.58 0.02
CA GLY A 184 4.17 -18.35 1.25
C GLY A 184 5.05 -18.29 2.50
N ASN A 185 6.01 -19.20 2.63
CA ASN A 185 6.99 -19.20 3.71
C ASN A 185 7.83 -17.92 3.66
N ILE A 186 8.35 -17.53 2.49
CA ILE A 186 9.08 -16.28 2.31
C ILE A 186 8.22 -15.09 2.74
N LEU A 187 6.97 -14.98 2.28
CA LEU A 187 6.09 -13.89 2.68
C LEU A 187 5.86 -13.86 4.21
N SER A 188 5.73 -15.02 4.86
CA SER A 188 5.61 -15.09 6.32
C SER A 188 6.88 -14.60 7.03
N GLU A 189 8.06 -14.95 6.53
CA GLU A 189 9.35 -14.50 7.05
C GLU A 189 9.52 -12.99 6.87
N LEU A 190 9.15 -12.44 5.70
CA LEU A 190 9.17 -11.00 5.46
C LEU A 190 8.28 -10.26 6.47
N VAL A 191 7.09 -10.78 6.77
CA VAL A 191 6.20 -10.21 7.78
C VAL A 191 6.85 -10.24 9.16
N LEU A 192 7.42 -11.38 9.59
CA LEU A 192 8.10 -11.48 10.89
C LEU A 192 9.34 -10.57 10.97
N ASN A 193 10.16 -10.55 9.93
CA ASN A 193 11.37 -9.73 9.83
C ASN A 193 11.07 -8.23 9.78
N SER A 194 9.84 -7.86 9.41
CA SER A 194 9.37 -6.47 9.44
C SER A 194 8.82 -6.00 10.79
N THR A 195 8.75 -6.89 11.79
CA THR A 195 8.40 -6.51 13.16
C THR A 195 9.62 -5.97 13.92
N ALA A 196 9.39 -5.31 15.05
CA ALA A 196 10.46 -4.71 15.85
C ALA A 196 11.53 -5.71 16.33
N SER A 197 11.14 -6.97 16.60
CA SER A 197 12.10 -8.02 16.98
C SER A 197 12.94 -8.51 15.79
N GLY A 198 12.52 -8.23 14.56
CA GLY A 198 13.19 -8.65 13.34
C GLY A 198 13.31 -10.16 13.13
N SER A 199 12.67 -10.96 14.00
CA SER A 199 12.62 -12.42 13.99
C SER A 199 11.61 -12.94 15.03
N SER A 200 11.26 -14.23 14.96
CA SER A 200 10.51 -14.91 16.02
C SER A 200 11.43 -15.16 17.24
N PRO A 201 10.98 -14.96 18.50
CA PRO A 201 9.60 -14.74 18.91
C PRO A 201 9.13 -13.28 18.80
N VAL A 202 7.97 -13.08 18.18
CA VAL A 202 7.23 -11.82 18.23
C VAL A 202 6.10 -11.98 19.26
N PRO A 203 5.95 -11.08 20.25
CA PRO A 203 4.80 -11.10 21.15
C PRO A 203 3.49 -11.04 20.36
N LYS A 204 2.49 -11.83 20.75
CA LYS A 204 1.21 -11.90 20.02
C LYS A 204 0.51 -10.55 19.98
N GLU A 205 0.65 -9.80 21.07
CA GLU A 205 0.11 -8.48 21.31
C GLU A 205 0.70 -7.43 20.34
N TYR A 206 1.87 -7.68 19.75
CA TYR A 206 2.47 -6.79 18.75
C TYR A 206 1.49 -6.52 17.60
N PHE A 207 0.84 -7.58 17.10
CA PHE A 207 -0.07 -7.50 15.99
C PHE A 207 -1.43 -6.88 16.36
N ASP A 208 -1.70 -6.61 17.64
CA ASP A 208 -2.87 -5.82 18.04
C ASP A 208 -2.82 -4.41 17.46
N LYS A 209 -1.60 -3.87 17.30
CA LYS A 209 -1.38 -2.55 16.69
C LYS A 209 -1.83 -2.48 15.24
N CYS A 210 -1.72 -3.55 14.48
CA CYS A 210 -2.23 -3.60 13.10
C CYS A 210 -3.76 -3.46 13.02
N ASN A 211 -4.50 -3.72 14.10
CA ASN A 211 -5.95 -3.56 14.11
C ASN A 211 -6.40 -2.11 14.42
N GLU A 212 -5.50 -1.24 14.89
CA GLU A 212 -5.81 0.15 15.23
C GLU A 212 -6.09 0.98 13.96
N ASN A 213 -5.25 0.82 12.94
CA ASN A 213 -5.35 1.56 11.68
C ASN A 213 -5.24 0.62 10.49
N GLN A 214 -6.29 0.51 9.66
CA GLN A 214 -6.22 -0.33 8.46
C GLN A 214 -5.29 0.23 7.37
N PHE A 215 -5.10 1.55 7.40
CA PHE A 215 -4.20 2.31 6.56
C PHE A 215 -3.62 3.47 7.38
N PHE A 216 -2.39 3.88 7.07
CA PHE A 216 -1.76 5.06 7.62
C PHE A 216 -2.09 6.27 6.76
N GLN A 217 -2.61 7.33 7.38
CA GLN A 217 -2.87 8.59 6.69
C GLN A 217 -1.62 9.46 6.72
N HIS A 218 -1.25 10.00 5.56
CA HIS A 218 -0.33 11.13 5.49
C HIS A 218 -1.12 12.39 5.10
N GLN A 219 -0.99 13.45 5.89
CA GLN A 219 -1.42 14.78 5.47
C GLN A 219 -0.36 15.31 4.50
N TYR A 220 -0.63 15.37 3.20
CA TYR A 220 0.29 15.97 2.25
C TYR A 220 0.06 17.46 2.05
N VAL A 221 1.16 18.21 2.07
CA VAL A 221 1.39 19.40 1.25
C VAL A 221 1.99 18.89 -0.06
N LEU A 222 1.32 19.14 -1.19
CA LEU A 222 1.79 18.76 -2.52
C LEU A 222 3.13 19.46 -2.84
N PRO A 223 4.10 18.79 -3.50
CA PRO A 223 5.25 19.47 -4.07
C PRO A 223 4.78 20.44 -5.14
N SER A 224 5.24 21.69 -5.06
CA SER A 224 5.11 22.67 -6.14
C SER A 224 5.69 22.05 -7.41
N ARG A 225 4.83 21.67 -8.37
CA ARG A 225 5.28 21.34 -9.73
C ARG A 225 6.23 22.45 -10.18
N HIS A 226 7.45 22.08 -10.57
CA HIS A 226 8.35 22.99 -11.27
C HIS A 226 7.59 23.55 -12.47
N ARG A 227 7.12 24.79 -12.33
CA ARG A 227 6.53 25.57 -13.41
C ARG A 227 7.72 25.93 -14.29
N SER A 228 7.90 25.20 -15.38
CA SER A 228 8.68 25.65 -16.52
C SER A 228 8.01 26.93 -17.03
N VAL A 229 8.43 28.07 -16.50
CA VAL A 229 8.11 29.37 -17.08
C VAL A 229 9.15 29.62 -18.15
N THR A 230 8.80 29.26 -19.38
CA THR A 230 9.25 29.96 -20.57
C THR A 230 8.93 31.44 -20.38
N GLN A 231 9.94 32.25 -20.10
CA GLN A 231 9.85 33.70 -20.27
C GLN A 231 9.93 34.00 -21.76
N ASN A 232 8.77 34.06 -22.41
CA ASN A 232 8.57 34.96 -23.54
C ASN A 232 8.12 36.29 -22.94
N GLY A 233 9.02 37.26 -22.93
CA GLY A 233 8.69 38.67 -22.74
C GLY A 233 9.03 39.39 -24.04
N GLU A 234 8.06 39.50 -24.93
CA GLU A 234 8.01 40.57 -25.92
C GLU A 234 7.30 41.79 -25.31
N GLU A 235 7.52 42.94 -25.97
CA GLU A 235 6.92 44.28 -25.78
C GLU A 235 7.68 45.18 -24.77
N GLU A 236 8.20 46.37 -25.08
CA GLU A 236 7.99 47.26 -26.23
C GLU A 236 9.07 48.39 -26.29
N ARG A 237 9.56 48.69 -27.51
CA ARG A 237 9.88 49.99 -28.13
C ARG A 237 10.29 51.22 -27.27
N SER A 238 11.46 51.82 -27.56
CA SER A 238 11.61 53.26 -27.93
C SER A 238 13.03 53.62 -28.43
N THR A 239 13.10 54.13 -29.67
CA THR A 239 13.99 55.19 -30.24
C THR A 239 15.36 55.47 -29.61
N ASP A 240 16.46 55.42 -30.39
CA ASP A 240 17.04 56.63 -31.02
C ASP A 240 18.22 56.36 -31.97
N ALA A 241 18.47 57.32 -32.85
CA ALA A 241 19.30 57.30 -34.05
C ALA A 241 20.83 57.38 -33.84
N ARG A 242 21.60 56.61 -34.61
CA ARG A 242 22.61 57.06 -35.61
C ARG A 242 23.29 55.89 -36.30
#